data_AF-A1XRL9-F1
#
_entry.id   AF-A1XRL9-F1
#
_cell.length_a   1.000
_cell.length_b   1.000
_cell.length_c   1.000
_cell.angle_alpha   90.00
_cell.angle_beta   90.00
_cell.angle_gamma   90.00
#
_symmetry.space_group_name_H-M   'P 1'
#
loop_
_entity.id
_entity.type
_entity.pdbx_description
1 polymer ?
#
loop_
_entity_poly.entity_id
_entity_poly.type
_entity_poly.pdbx_seq_one_letter_code
_entity_poly.pdbx_strand_id
1 'polypeptide(L)'
;EVALIIFSHNGKLTQYSSTNSRMESILERYESYACAERELIPADPNSQGSWSQEYTKLKSRIEALQGSQRKLMGEDLDFLSLKELQYIEQQIDSSLKHIRTRKNQLLCDSISELQRKEKALQEQNNKLDKELKERDKALAQYIYWKQQGQNPSSFLLSQPHPSLNIEGNFQARTRRDEAEGTELHTKTNGFMPPWMRHH
;
A
#
# COMPACT_ATOMS: atom_id res chain seq x y z
N GLU A 1 -24.16 52.86 21.98
CA GLU A 1 -22.91 53.63 22.21
C GLU A 1 -21.85 53.16 21.22
N VAL A 2 -20.65 53.75 21.22
CA VAL A 2 -19.53 53.31 20.38
C VAL A 2 -18.33 52.95 21.26
N ALA A 3 -17.71 51.82 20.96
CA ALA A 3 -16.44 51.36 21.51
C ALA A 3 -15.45 51.10 20.36
N LEU A 4 -14.16 51.28 20.63
CA LEU A 4 -13.08 51.00 19.69
C LEU A 4 -11.96 50.26 20.43
N ILE A 5 -11.55 49.13 19.90
CA ILE A 5 -10.44 48.31 20.40
C ILE A 5 -9.43 48.17 19.27
N ILE A 6 -8.18 48.56 19.52
CA ILE A 6 -7.08 48.47 18.56
C ILE A 6 -5.98 47.61 19.16
N PHE A 7 -5.56 46.61 18.39
CA PHE A 7 -4.37 45.82 18.65
C PHE A 7 -3.28 46.27 17.67
N SER A 8 -2.12 46.64 18.21
CA SER A 8 -0.94 46.95 17.40
C SER A 8 -0.10 45.70 17.14
N HIS A 9 0.76 45.73 16.11
CA HIS A 9 1.58 44.59 15.70
C HIS A 9 2.54 44.06 16.81
N ASN A 10 2.84 44.87 17.82
CA ASN A 10 3.66 44.51 18.98
C ASN A 10 2.83 44.07 20.20
N GLY A 11 1.53 43.80 20.01
CA GLY A 11 0.64 43.27 21.05
C GLY A 11 0.09 44.31 22.04
N LYS A 12 0.39 45.62 21.86
CA LYS A 12 -0.20 46.65 22.73
C LYS A 12 -1.68 46.85 22.38
N LEU A 13 -2.52 46.69 23.40
CA LEU A 13 -3.95 46.97 23.41
C LEU A 13 -4.20 48.46 23.72
N THR A 14 -4.99 49.12 22.89
CA THR A 14 -5.55 50.45 23.18
C THR A 14 -7.06 50.43 22.98
N GLN A 15 -7.79 51.06 23.89
CA GLN A 15 -9.24 50.99 23.92
C GLN A 15 -9.88 52.36 24.19
N TYR A 16 -11.02 52.62 23.56
CA TYR A 16 -11.84 53.82 23.73
C TYR A 16 -13.31 53.42 23.90
N SER A 17 -14.02 54.12 24.78
CA SER A 17 -15.46 53.98 25.00
C SER A 17 -16.12 55.35 25.06
N SER A 18 -17.38 55.43 24.62
CA SER A 18 -18.19 56.65 24.72
C SER A 18 -18.41 57.04 26.19
N THR A 19 -18.34 58.34 26.52
CA THR A 19 -18.25 58.87 27.90
C THR A 19 -19.31 58.36 28.89
N ASN A 20 -20.51 58.01 28.40
CA ASN A 20 -21.65 57.58 29.22
C ASN A 20 -21.70 56.05 29.46
N SER A 21 -20.70 55.28 28.99
CA SER A 21 -20.70 53.82 29.12
C SER A 21 -19.28 53.25 29.24
N ARG A 22 -19.10 52.23 30.08
CA ARG A 22 -17.81 51.52 30.21
C ARG A 22 -17.66 50.47 29.13
N MET A 23 -16.41 50.19 28.73
CA MET A 23 -16.08 49.16 27.75
C MET A 23 -16.73 47.81 28.11
N GLU A 24 -16.64 47.39 29.38
CA GLU A 24 -17.25 46.16 29.89
C GLU A 24 -18.76 46.08 29.57
N SER A 25 -19.52 47.16 29.83
CA SER A 25 -20.98 47.21 29.61
C SER A 25 -21.37 47.25 28.12
N ILE A 26 -20.48 47.73 27.24
CA ILE A 26 -20.70 47.65 25.79
C ILE A 26 -20.41 46.22 25.30
N LEU A 27 -19.35 45.58 25.80
CA LEU A 27 -18.98 44.20 25.47
C LEU A 27 -20.03 43.19 25.97
N GLU A 28 -20.49 43.32 27.22
CA GLU A 28 -21.54 42.49 27.83
C GLU A 28 -22.84 42.54 27.03
N ARG A 29 -23.27 43.73 26.58
CA ARG A 29 -24.43 43.87 25.71
C ARG A 29 -24.18 43.31 24.31
N TYR A 30 -22.99 43.53 23.74
CA TYR A 30 -22.63 42.94 22.44
C TYR A 30 -22.67 41.40 22.50
N GLU A 31 -22.11 40.79 23.54
CA GLU A 31 -22.16 39.35 23.78
C GLU A 31 -23.59 38.85 23.96
N SER A 32 -24.41 39.56 24.74
CA SER A 32 -25.83 39.26 24.93
C SER A 32 -26.62 39.29 23.61
N TYR A 33 -26.42 40.31 22.77
CA TYR A 33 -27.06 40.41 21.46
C TYR A 33 -26.54 39.38 20.46
N ALA A 34 -25.22 39.16 20.40
CA ALA A 34 -24.61 38.16 19.51
C ALA A 34 -24.99 36.71 19.88
N CYS A 35 -25.29 36.46 21.16
CA CYS A 35 -25.84 35.20 21.63
C CYS A 35 -27.31 35.04 21.23
N ALA A 36 -28.15 36.06 21.47
CA ALA A 36 -29.56 36.04 21.06
C ALA A 36 -29.76 35.97 19.54
N GLU A 37 -28.90 36.62 18.75
CA GLU A 37 -28.89 36.54 17.29
C GLU A 37 -28.47 35.14 16.79
N ARG A 38 -27.56 34.46 17.51
CA ARG A 38 -27.19 33.06 17.25
C ARG A 38 -28.33 32.06 17.51
N GLU A 39 -29.29 32.35 18.39
CA GLU A 39 -30.44 31.48 18.62
C GLU A 39 -31.54 31.64 17.54
N LEU A 40 -31.60 32.79 16.87
CA LEU A 40 -32.62 33.12 15.85
C LEU A 40 -32.23 32.73 14.42
N ILE A 41 -30.93 32.58 14.15
CA ILE A 41 -30.42 32.13 12.84
C ILE A 41 -30.35 30.60 12.84
N PRO A 42 -30.97 29.88 11.88
CA PRO A 42 -30.80 28.43 11.75
C PRO A 42 -29.31 28.11 11.65
N ALA A 43 -28.79 27.28 12.56
CA ALA A 43 -27.37 27.10 12.76
C ALA A 43 -26.63 26.77 11.46
N ASP A 44 -25.89 27.75 10.92
CA ASP A 44 -24.96 27.52 9.82
C ASP A 44 -23.92 26.51 10.30
N PRO A 45 -23.75 25.36 9.61
CA PRO A 45 -22.75 24.35 9.99
C PRO A 45 -21.32 24.91 10.05
N ASN A 46 -21.03 26.04 9.37
CA ASN A 46 -19.74 26.73 9.41
C ASN A 46 -19.59 27.75 10.56
N SER A 47 -20.62 27.98 11.37
CA SER A 47 -20.56 28.94 12.46
C SER A 47 -19.50 28.56 13.52
N GLN A 48 -18.86 29.55 14.12
CA GLN A 48 -17.79 29.36 15.12
C GLN A 48 -18.24 28.51 16.35
N GLY A 49 -19.54 28.48 16.66
CA GLY A 49 -20.10 27.61 17.71
C GLY A 49 -19.99 26.12 17.37
N SER A 50 -20.25 25.76 16.11
CA SER A 50 -20.09 24.41 15.55
C SER A 50 -18.68 23.85 15.82
N TRP A 51 -17.65 24.66 15.54
CA TRP A 51 -16.25 24.28 15.75
C TRP A 51 -15.88 24.03 17.21
N SER A 52 -16.43 24.79 18.16
CA SER A 52 -16.19 24.57 19.59
C SER A 52 -16.81 23.24 20.08
N GLN A 53 -18.01 22.94 19.60
CA GLN A 53 -18.70 21.69 19.91
C GLN A 53 -18.00 20.47 19.30
N GLU A 54 -17.63 20.52 18.02
CA GLU A 54 -16.91 19.43 17.36
C GLU A 54 -15.49 19.24 17.92
N TYR A 55 -14.78 20.32 18.30
CA TYR A 55 -13.52 20.21 19.04
C TYR A 55 -13.69 19.47 20.37
N THR A 56 -14.71 19.83 21.16
CA THR A 56 -14.99 19.20 22.46
C THR A 56 -15.32 17.71 22.31
N LYS A 57 -16.10 17.35 21.29
CA LYS A 57 -16.46 15.98 20.92
C LYS A 57 -15.27 15.16 20.38
N LEU A 58 -14.36 15.78 19.63
CA LEU A 58 -13.12 15.14 19.19
C LEU A 58 -12.18 14.91 20.37
N LYS A 59 -12.02 15.90 21.25
CA LYS A 59 -11.19 15.83 22.45
C LYS A 59 -11.65 14.70 23.38
N SER A 60 -12.94 14.60 23.70
CA SER A 60 -13.46 13.52 24.55
C SER A 60 -13.28 12.14 23.92
N ARG A 61 -13.37 12.03 22.58
CA ARG A 61 -13.05 10.79 21.87
C ARG A 61 -11.57 10.40 21.96
N ILE A 62 -10.65 11.38 21.89
CA ILE A 62 -9.21 11.14 22.07
C ILE A 62 -8.93 10.69 23.51
N GLU A 63 -9.48 11.37 24.50
CA GLU A 63 -9.32 11.03 25.93
C GLU A 63 -9.86 9.63 26.24
N ALA A 64 -11.03 9.26 25.69
CA ALA A 64 -11.60 7.92 25.82
C ALA A 64 -10.72 6.83 25.16
N LEU A 65 -10.16 7.10 23.97
CA LEU A 65 -9.24 6.17 23.30
C LEU A 65 -7.93 6.01 24.06
N GLN A 66 -7.35 7.10 24.57
CA GLN A 66 -6.13 7.06 25.39
C GLN A 66 -6.37 6.32 26.71
N GLY A 67 -7.50 6.57 27.39
CA GLY A 67 -7.87 5.82 28.59
C GLY A 67 -8.09 4.33 28.32
N SER A 68 -8.69 3.97 27.18
CA SER A 68 -8.82 2.58 26.73
C SER A 68 -7.45 1.94 26.46
N GLN A 69 -6.53 2.66 25.81
CA GLN A 69 -5.16 2.20 25.57
C GLN A 69 -4.42 1.94 26.89
N ARG A 70 -4.46 2.87 27.85
CA ARG A 70 -3.82 2.69 29.17
C ARG A 70 -4.35 1.43 29.88
N LYS A 71 -5.67 1.23 29.90
CA LYS A 71 -6.29 0.00 30.44
C LYS A 71 -5.80 -1.28 29.74
N LEU A 72 -5.68 -1.28 28.42
CA LEU A 72 -5.14 -2.41 27.65
C LEU A 72 -3.64 -2.65 27.89
N MET A 73 -2.89 -1.62 28.33
CA MET A 73 -1.49 -1.71 28.74
C MET A 73 -1.32 -2.12 30.21
N GLY A 74 -2.40 -2.26 30.98
CA GLY A 74 -2.37 -2.60 32.40
C GLY A 74 -2.28 -1.40 33.36
N GLU A 75 -2.52 -0.18 32.86
CA GLU A 75 -2.52 1.07 33.60
C GLU A 75 -3.95 1.52 34.00
N ASP A 76 -4.09 2.39 35.00
CA ASP A 76 -5.37 2.96 35.47
C ASP A 76 -6.47 1.92 35.82
N LEU A 77 -6.09 0.78 36.41
CA LEU A 77 -7.02 -0.33 36.69
C LEU A 77 -7.76 -0.19 38.03
N ASP A 78 -7.31 0.68 38.95
CA ASP A 78 -7.75 0.73 40.35
C ASP A 78 -9.25 0.97 40.56
N PHE A 79 -9.91 1.59 39.58
CA PHE A 79 -11.33 1.95 39.61
C PHE A 79 -12.22 1.00 38.78
N LEU A 80 -11.67 -0.06 38.19
CA LEU A 80 -12.42 -1.01 37.39
C LEU A 80 -13.12 -2.07 38.25
N SER A 81 -14.33 -2.44 37.86
CA SER A 81 -15.00 -3.62 38.43
C SER A 81 -14.35 -4.91 37.92
N LEU A 82 -14.51 -6.01 38.68
CA LEU A 82 -14.03 -7.33 38.30
C LEU A 82 -14.51 -7.76 36.89
N LYS A 83 -15.73 -7.37 36.49
CA LYS A 83 -16.28 -7.68 35.16
C LYS A 83 -15.56 -6.94 34.04
N GLU A 84 -15.19 -5.68 34.26
CA GLU A 84 -14.43 -4.89 33.29
C GLU A 84 -12.99 -5.40 33.17
N LEU A 85 -12.38 -5.82 34.28
CA LEU A 85 -11.05 -6.42 34.28
C LEU A 85 -11.03 -7.76 33.51
N GLN A 86 -11.99 -8.64 33.77
CA GLN A 86 -12.17 -9.90 33.02
C GLN A 86 -12.43 -9.66 31.53
N TYR A 87 -13.15 -8.60 31.18
CA TYR A 87 -13.39 -8.23 29.78
C TYR A 87 -12.10 -7.78 29.07
N ILE A 88 -11.27 -6.96 29.74
CA ILE A 88 -9.95 -6.53 29.23
C ILE A 88 -9.01 -7.74 29.07
N GLU A 89 -8.94 -8.60 30.09
CA GLU A 89 -8.17 -9.86 30.04
C GLU A 89 -8.57 -10.71 28.83
N GLN A 90 -9.88 -10.97 28.66
CA GLN A 90 -10.38 -11.75 27.53
C GLN A 90 -10.09 -11.10 26.16
N GLN A 91 -10.16 -9.77 26.05
CA GLN A 91 -9.77 -9.06 24.82
C GLN A 91 -8.29 -9.25 24.49
N ILE A 92 -7.41 -9.09 25.48
CA ILE A 92 -5.96 -9.23 25.32
C ILE A 92 -5.62 -10.66 24.90
N ASP A 93 -6.17 -11.66 25.59
CA ASP A 93 -5.93 -13.08 25.29
C ASP A 93 -6.41 -13.48 23.88
N SER A 94 -7.60 -13.02 23.48
CA SER A 94 -8.15 -13.25 22.15
C SER A 94 -7.29 -12.62 21.06
N SER A 95 -6.87 -11.37 21.26
CA SER A 95 -6.02 -10.63 20.32
C SER A 95 -4.62 -11.25 20.23
N LEU A 96 -4.02 -11.65 21.36
CA LEU A 96 -2.72 -12.32 21.42
C LEU A 96 -2.77 -13.68 20.72
N LYS A 97 -3.84 -14.46 20.93
CA LYS A 97 -4.09 -15.70 20.19
C LYS A 97 -4.17 -15.47 18.69
N HIS A 98 -4.90 -14.43 18.24
CA HIS A 98 -4.99 -14.09 16.82
C HIS A 98 -3.62 -13.70 16.23
N ILE A 99 -2.86 -12.84 16.92
CA ILE A 99 -1.50 -12.44 16.51
C ILE A 99 -0.57 -13.65 16.43
N ARG A 100 -0.59 -14.55 17.41
CA ARG A 100 0.25 -15.77 17.42
C ARG A 100 -0.12 -16.69 16.27
N THR A 101 -1.41 -16.95 16.03
CA THR A 101 -1.88 -17.74 14.88
C THR A 101 -1.44 -17.13 13.55
N ARG A 102 -1.58 -15.80 13.37
CA ARG A 102 -1.17 -15.14 12.13
C ARG A 102 0.34 -15.18 11.91
N LYS A 103 1.14 -14.97 12.96
CA LYS A 103 2.61 -15.12 12.91
C LYS A 103 3.03 -16.54 12.55
N ASN A 104 2.41 -17.55 13.17
CA ASN A 104 2.70 -18.95 12.87
C ASN A 104 2.35 -19.31 11.42
N GLN A 105 1.20 -18.85 10.90
CA GLN A 105 0.82 -19.07 9.51
C GLN A 105 1.87 -18.48 8.55
N LEU A 106 2.24 -17.20 8.74
CA LEU A 106 3.24 -16.55 7.90
C LEU A 106 4.62 -17.24 7.95
N LEU A 107 4.98 -17.82 9.10
CA LEU A 107 6.22 -18.59 9.23
C LEU A 107 6.14 -19.92 8.45
N CYS A 108 5.02 -20.65 8.56
CA CYS A 108 4.78 -21.87 7.79
C CYS A 108 4.74 -21.62 6.27
N ASP A 109 4.11 -20.51 5.84
CA ASP A 109 4.10 -20.06 4.45
C ASP A 109 5.54 -19.82 3.96
N SER A 110 6.34 -19.08 4.75
CA SER A 110 7.76 -18.79 4.45
C SER A 110 8.64 -20.05 4.37
N ILE A 111 8.45 -21.01 5.29
CA ILE A 111 9.14 -22.31 5.26
C ILE A 111 8.78 -23.07 3.97
N SER A 112 7.50 -23.09 3.60
CA SER A 112 7.01 -23.77 2.39
C SER A 112 7.57 -23.13 1.11
N GLU A 113 7.66 -21.81 1.07
CA GLU A 113 8.32 -21.06 -0.01
C GLU A 113 9.80 -21.42 -0.15
N LEU A 114 10.53 -21.49 0.97
CA LEU A 114 11.96 -21.81 0.98
C LEU A 114 12.22 -23.26 0.56
N GLN A 115 11.45 -24.23 1.07
CA GLN A 115 11.56 -25.64 0.68
C GLN A 115 11.30 -25.85 -0.82
N ARG A 116 10.38 -25.10 -1.42
CA ARG A 116 10.14 -25.15 -2.87
C ARG A 116 11.33 -24.62 -3.67
N LYS A 117 11.96 -23.52 -3.20
CA LYS A 117 13.16 -22.95 -3.82
C LYS A 117 14.35 -23.88 -3.70
N GLU A 118 14.57 -24.47 -2.52
CA GLU A 118 15.58 -25.50 -2.28
C GLU A 118 15.41 -26.67 -3.26
N LYS A 119 14.20 -27.22 -3.37
CA LYS A 119 13.92 -28.32 -4.31
C LYS A 119 14.20 -27.94 -5.77
N ALA A 120 13.75 -26.76 -6.21
CA ALA A 120 13.98 -26.29 -7.58
C ALA A 120 15.49 -26.08 -7.88
N LEU A 121 16.25 -25.53 -6.94
CA LEU A 121 17.70 -25.39 -7.05
C LEU A 121 18.42 -26.74 -7.06
N GLN A 122 17.97 -27.70 -6.24
CA GLN A 122 18.52 -29.06 -6.24
C GLN A 122 18.25 -29.77 -7.58
N GLU A 123 17.07 -29.61 -8.17
CA GLU A 123 16.74 -30.12 -9.50
C GLU A 123 17.63 -29.50 -10.59
N GLN A 124 17.89 -28.19 -10.54
CA GLN A 124 18.83 -27.51 -11.45
C GLN A 124 20.28 -28.00 -11.28
N ASN A 125 20.78 -28.10 -10.04
CA ASN A 125 22.12 -28.62 -9.75
C ASN A 125 22.28 -30.07 -10.23
N ASN A 126 21.28 -30.93 -9.99
CA ASN A 126 21.26 -32.31 -10.48
C ASN A 126 21.25 -32.40 -12.01
N LYS A 127 20.70 -31.40 -12.72
CA LYS A 127 20.76 -31.31 -14.19
C LYS A 127 22.15 -30.91 -14.67
N LEU A 128 22.74 -29.88 -14.07
CA LEU A 128 24.08 -29.39 -14.41
C LEU A 128 25.17 -30.45 -14.16
N ASP A 129 25.08 -31.19 -13.04
CA ASP A 129 25.98 -32.32 -12.74
C ASP A 129 25.92 -33.43 -13.82
N LYS A 130 24.73 -33.72 -14.37
CA LYS A 130 24.59 -34.65 -15.50
C LYS A 130 25.20 -34.10 -16.78
N GLU A 131 24.92 -32.84 -17.13
CA GLU A 131 25.48 -32.20 -18.32
C GLU A 131 27.02 -32.08 -18.27
N LEU A 132 27.60 -31.88 -17.08
CA LEU A 132 29.05 -31.92 -16.85
C LEU A 132 29.59 -33.34 -17.08
N LYS A 133 29.00 -34.35 -16.43
CA LYS A 133 29.41 -35.76 -16.60
C LYS A 133 29.29 -36.26 -18.04
N GLU A 134 28.33 -35.75 -18.81
CA GLU A 134 28.21 -36.05 -20.24
C GLU A 134 29.30 -35.35 -21.07
N ARG A 135 29.61 -34.09 -20.77
CA ARG A 135 30.73 -33.37 -21.41
C ARG A 135 32.09 -33.98 -21.10
N ASP A 136 32.34 -34.37 -19.86
CA ASP A 136 33.61 -35.01 -19.46
C ASP A 136 33.81 -36.35 -20.19
N LYS A 137 32.74 -37.15 -20.34
CA LYS A 137 32.75 -38.38 -21.16
C LYS A 137 33.03 -38.08 -22.63
N ALA A 138 32.40 -37.06 -23.21
CA ALA A 138 32.62 -36.67 -24.60
C ALA A 138 34.05 -36.16 -24.83
N LEU A 139 34.61 -35.39 -23.90
CA LEU A 139 36.00 -34.93 -23.93
C LEU A 139 36.99 -36.09 -23.80
N ALA A 140 36.74 -37.04 -22.89
CA ALA A 140 37.57 -38.24 -22.75
C ALA A 140 37.57 -39.09 -24.04
N GLN A 141 36.40 -39.28 -24.67
CA GLN A 141 36.30 -39.95 -25.97
C GLN A 141 37.05 -39.19 -27.07
N TYR A 142 36.91 -37.87 -27.16
CA TYR A 142 37.63 -37.04 -28.14
C TYR A 142 39.16 -37.15 -27.98
N ILE A 143 39.66 -37.10 -26.74
CA ILE A 143 41.10 -37.24 -26.44
C ILE A 143 41.61 -38.64 -26.85
N TYR A 144 40.85 -39.69 -26.54
CA TYR A 144 41.16 -41.07 -26.92
C TYR A 144 41.26 -41.24 -28.45
N TRP A 145 40.25 -40.77 -29.20
CA TRP A 145 40.26 -40.83 -30.66
C TRP A 145 41.42 -40.05 -31.30
N LYS A 146 41.74 -38.87 -30.73
CA LYS A 146 42.86 -38.04 -31.20
C LYS A 146 44.22 -38.72 -31.01
N GLN A 147 44.40 -39.55 -29.98
CA GLN A 147 45.65 -40.31 -29.78
C GLN A 147 45.78 -41.52 -30.72
N GLN A 148 44.67 -42.05 -31.27
CA GLN A 148 44.72 -43.16 -32.23
C GLN A 148 44.93 -42.73 -33.70
N GLY A 149 45.15 -41.44 -33.97
CA GLY A 149 45.61 -40.98 -35.27
C GLY A 149 44.57 -40.95 -36.39
N GLN A 150 43.27 -40.99 -36.08
CA GLN A 150 42.20 -40.85 -37.08
C GLN A 150 41.52 -39.47 -37.04
N ASN A 151 41.21 -38.93 -38.22
CA ASN A 151 40.63 -37.60 -38.40
C ASN A 151 39.09 -37.62 -38.19
N PRO A 152 38.52 -36.88 -37.23
CA PRO A 152 37.09 -36.94 -36.89
C PRO A 152 36.19 -36.07 -37.81
N SER A 153 36.57 -35.89 -39.08
CA SER A 153 35.95 -34.88 -39.97
C SER A 153 34.52 -35.21 -40.43
N SER A 154 34.01 -36.42 -40.15
CA SER A 154 32.72 -36.91 -40.65
C SER A 154 31.51 -36.64 -39.75
N PHE A 155 31.70 -36.29 -38.47
CA PHE A 155 30.60 -36.25 -37.48
C PHE A 155 30.00 -34.86 -37.20
N LEU A 156 30.54 -33.78 -37.76
CA LEU A 156 29.99 -32.43 -37.55
C LEU A 156 28.78 -32.10 -38.46
N LEU A 157 28.46 -32.94 -39.44
CA LEU A 157 27.42 -32.66 -40.45
C LEU A 157 26.06 -33.33 -40.14
N SER A 158 25.60 -33.23 -38.89
CA SER A 158 24.27 -33.70 -38.48
C SER A 158 23.63 -32.79 -37.41
N GLN A 159 23.59 -31.48 -37.68
CA GLN A 159 22.55 -30.61 -37.13
C GLN A 159 21.40 -30.50 -38.13
N PRO A 160 20.18 -30.96 -37.80
CA PRO A 160 18.99 -30.58 -38.54
C PRO A 160 18.62 -29.14 -38.13
N HIS A 161 19.02 -28.15 -38.93
CA HIS A 161 18.49 -26.80 -38.78
C HIS A 161 16.99 -26.79 -39.15
N PRO A 162 16.11 -26.17 -38.36
CA PRO A 162 14.70 -26.04 -38.72
C PRO A 162 14.56 -25.06 -39.88
N SER A 163 14.23 -25.56 -41.07
CA SER A 163 13.93 -24.75 -42.25
C SER A 163 12.59 -24.03 -42.08
N LEU A 164 12.62 -22.69 -42.05
CA LEU A 164 11.43 -21.84 -42.09
C LEU A 164 10.79 -21.88 -43.48
N ASN A 165 9.81 -22.76 -43.67
CA ASN A 165 8.97 -22.74 -44.87
C ASN A 165 7.91 -21.64 -44.73
N ILE A 166 8.25 -20.44 -45.23
CA ILE A 166 7.26 -19.43 -45.60
C ILE A 166 6.75 -19.78 -47.00
N GLU A 167 5.57 -20.39 -47.05
CA GLU A 167 4.77 -20.49 -48.27
C GLU A 167 3.31 -20.28 -47.88
N GLY A 168 2.70 -19.23 -48.43
CA GLY A 168 1.34 -18.84 -48.07
C GLY A 168 0.31 -19.60 -48.90
N ASN A 169 -0.91 -19.74 -48.36
CA ASN A 169 -2.07 -20.02 -49.18
C ASN A 169 -3.23 -19.10 -48.81
N PHE A 170 -3.58 -18.19 -49.72
CA PHE A 170 -4.80 -17.41 -49.65
C PHE A 170 -5.92 -18.18 -50.35
N GLN A 171 -6.98 -18.55 -49.64
CA GLN A 171 -8.28 -18.70 -50.27
C GLN A 171 -9.36 -17.87 -49.54
N ALA A 172 -9.85 -16.89 -50.31
CA ALA A 172 -11.12 -16.19 -50.19
C ALA A 172 -12.29 -17.20 -50.06
N ARG A 173 -13.51 -16.91 -49.58
CA ARG A 173 -14.22 -15.73 -49.04
C ARG A 173 -15.71 -16.07 -49.10
N THR A 174 -16.44 -16.01 -47.98
CA THR A 174 -17.84 -15.49 -47.88
C THR A 174 -18.19 -15.40 -46.38
N ARG A 175 -18.48 -14.21 -45.81
CA ARG A 175 -19.77 -13.45 -45.86
C ARG A 175 -20.83 -14.18 -45.02
N ARG A 176 -21.48 -13.64 -43.96
CA ARG A 176 -21.58 -12.32 -43.28
C ARG A 176 -22.09 -12.58 -41.82
N ASP A 177 -22.27 -11.66 -40.87
CA ASP A 177 -22.23 -10.17 -40.80
C ASP A 177 -21.97 -9.68 -39.35
N GLU A 178 -21.88 -8.35 -39.17
CA GLU A 178 -22.22 -7.52 -37.97
C GLU A 178 -21.71 -7.89 -36.53
N ALA A 179 -21.24 -6.96 -35.67
CA ALA A 179 -21.04 -5.51 -35.75
C ALA A 179 -20.02 -5.00 -34.67
N GLU A 180 -19.68 -3.69 -34.75
CA GLU A 180 -19.01 -2.84 -33.74
C GLU A 180 -17.55 -3.09 -33.32
N GLY A 181 -16.80 -1.99 -33.06
CA GLY A 181 -15.48 -2.02 -32.42
C GLY A 181 -14.36 -1.25 -33.14
N THR A 182 -14.37 0.09 -33.06
CA THR A 182 -13.39 0.97 -33.70
C THR A 182 -12.05 1.04 -32.94
N GLU A 183 -10.92 0.66 -33.55
CA GLU A 183 -9.62 1.29 -33.23
C GLU A 183 -8.59 1.19 -34.37
N LEU A 184 -7.82 2.27 -34.57
CA LEU A 184 -6.95 2.46 -35.74
C LEU A 184 -5.51 1.97 -35.47
N HIS A 185 -5.14 0.83 -36.06
CA HIS A 185 -3.74 0.40 -36.10
C HIS A 185 -2.90 1.22 -37.09
N THR A 186 -2.12 2.18 -36.59
CA THR A 186 -0.98 2.73 -37.33
C THR A 186 0.21 1.77 -37.25
N LYS A 187 0.53 1.13 -38.38
CA LYS A 187 1.76 0.35 -38.54
C LYS A 187 2.96 1.30 -38.64
N THR A 188 3.89 1.20 -37.69
CA THR A 188 5.31 1.55 -37.93
C THR A 188 6.20 0.40 -37.47
N ASN A 189 7.12 -0.03 -38.33
CA ASN A 189 8.11 -1.05 -38.01
C ASN A 189 9.12 -0.49 -36.99
N GLY A 190 9.40 -1.25 -35.93
CA GLY A 190 10.40 -0.88 -34.93
C GLY A 190 10.69 -2.04 -33.97
N PHE A 191 11.71 -2.83 -34.27
CA PHE A 191 12.22 -3.90 -33.41
C PHE A 191 12.74 -3.35 -32.06
N MET A 192 11.98 -3.41 -30.96
CA MET A 192 12.52 -3.44 -29.59
C MET A 192 11.55 -4.17 -28.63
N PRO A 193 11.97 -5.27 -27.96
CA PRO A 193 11.14 -5.99 -27.00
C PRO A 193 10.93 -5.23 -25.66
N PRO A 194 9.92 -5.60 -24.84
CA PRO A 194 9.41 -4.76 -23.74
C PRO A 194 10.39 -4.48 -22.58
N TRP A 195 11.40 -5.32 -22.38
CA TRP A 195 12.36 -5.20 -21.27
C TRP A 195 13.36 -4.04 -21.42
N MET A 196 13.38 -3.38 -22.58
CA MET A 196 14.40 -2.39 -22.94
C MET A 196 13.87 -0.94 -22.91
N ARG A 197 12.81 -0.68 -22.12
CA ARG A 197 12.15 0.64 -22.00
C ARG A 197 12.26 1.26 -20.60
N HIS A 198 13.31 0.97 -19.84
CA HIS A 198 13.56 1.59 -18.52
C HIS A 198 14.98 2.17 -18.47
N HIS A 199 15.08 3.46 -18.80
CA HIS A 199 16.11 4.39 -18.34
C HIS A 199 15.61 5.82 -18.49
#